data_AF-A0A1V2LVN2-F1
#
_entry.id   AF-A0A1V2LVN2-F1
#
_cell.length_a   1.000
_cell.length_b   1.000
_cell.length_c   1.000
_cell.angle_alpha   90.00
_cell.angle_beta   90.00
_cell.angle_gamma   90.00
#
_symmetry.space_group_name_H-M   'P 1'
#
loop_
_entity.id
_entity.type
_entity.pdbx_description
1 polymer ?
#
loop_
_entity_poly.entity_id
_entity_poly.type
_entity_poly.pdbx_seq_one_letter_code
_entity_poly.pdbx_strand_id
1 'polypeptide(L)'
;MEIYKYCFDKESKAPLFISMLSSKEDVIGIYNTFNKTNYSAEDLVSICVIDDAVYIRAKNDKYLMFKMAINLCKNQPAVNPNIPLQFLLQYAHLEDASIYAKRHPVKFVVFYNGITDMPEVRELRLSSAFDSSEESSFGGLELKVSVINITEGNNKEFLETSPILDGYAYLIDRVIHYGRENCTPKVAIEQAIQDCINNNKLKDYLEKNRNDVMNFLMAECEEQSLQD
;
A
#
# COMPACT_ATOMS: atom_id res chain seq x y z
N MET A 1 15.27 24.14 -4.48
CA MET A 1 16.29 23.23 -3.94
C MET A 1 15.59 21.90 -3.77
N GLU A 2 15.75 21.05 -4.77
CA GLU A 2 15.10 19.74 -4.88
C GLU A 2 15.64 18.81 -3.79
N ILE A 3 14.76 18.36 -2.89
CA ILE A 3 15.02 17.16 -2.10
C ILE A 3 14.06 16.10 -2.62
N TYR A 4 14.35 15.63 -3.82
CA TYR A 4 13.98 14.26 -4.16
C TYR A 4 15.10 13.37 -3.64
N LYS A 5 14.92 12.78 -2.46
CA LYS A 5 15.50 11.45 -2.26
C LYS A 5 14.53 10.45 -2.89
N TYR A 6 14.52 10.42 -4.23
CA TYR A 6 14.18 9.19 -4.93
C TYR A 6 15.33 8.22 -4.66
N CYS A 7 15.30 7.57 -3.50
CA CYS A 7 16.14 6.41 -3.22
C CYS A 7 15.47 5.19 -3.86
N PHE A 8 15.42 5.15 -5.20
CA PHE A 8 15.41 3.86 -5.86
C PHE A 8 16.85 3.35 -5.73
N ASP A 9 17.10 2.48 -4.76
CA ASP A 9 18.19 1.55 -4.98
C ASP A 9 17.73 0.63 -6.11
N LYS A 10 18.26 0.85 -7.32
CA LYS A 10 17.87 0.13 -8.54
C LYS A 10 18.16 -1.37 -8.46
N GLU A 11 18.87 -1.79 -7.42
CA GLU A 11 19.20 -3.19 -7.12
C GLU A 11 18.13 -3.88 -6.25
N SER A 12 17.15 -3.15 -5.71
CA SER A 12 16.06 -3.67 -4.87
C SER A 12 14.71 -3.65 -5.61
N LYS A 13 14.03 -4.80 -5.64
CA LYS A 13 12.67 -4.96 -6.19
C LYS A 13 11.69 -4.13 -5.37
N ALA A 14 11.46 -2.86 -5.74
CA ALA A 14 10.41 -2.07 -5.13
C ALA A 14 9.06 -2.81 -5.25
N PRO A 15 8.23 -2.83 -4.19
CA PRO A 15 6.91 -3.45 -4.23
C PRO A 15 6.13 -2.97 -5.45
N LEU A 16 5.41 -3.87 -6.14
CA LEU A 16 4.63 -3.54 -7.35
C LEU A 16 3.77 -2.29 -7.17
N PHE A 17 3.15 -2.16 -6.00
CA PHE A 17 2.34 -0.97 -5.72
C PHE A 17 3.14 0.34 -5.79
N ILE A 18 4.36 0.37 -5.25
CA ILE A 18 5.23 1.55 -5.31
C ILE A 18 5.67 1.83 -6.74
N SER A 19 5.99 0.79 -7.53
CA SER A 19 6.44 0.98 -8.91
C SER A 19 5.34 1.54 -9.83
N MET A 20 4.07 1.34 -9.50
CA MET A 20 2.95 2.01 -10.18
C MET A 20 2.84 3.50 -9.89
N LEU A 21 3.40 3.99 -8.77
CA LEU A 21 3.42 5.41 -8.40
C LEU A 21 4.55 6.13 -9.14
N SER A 22 4.45 6.12 -10.46
CA SER A 22 5.50 6.58 -11.39
C SER A 22 5.58 8.11 -11.51
N SER A 23 4.55 8.83 -11.06
CA SER A 23 4.45 10.29 -11.15
C SER A 23 3.99 10.94 -9.85
N LYS A 24 4.13 12.26 -9.74
CA LYS A 24 3.61 13.01 -8.57
C LYS A 24 2.09 12.99 -8.54
N GLU A 25 1.49 12.96 -9.72
CA GLU A 25 0.06 12.91 -9.97
C GLU A 25 -0.53 11.63 -9.37
N ASP A 26 0.16 10.50 -9.54
CA ASP A 26 -0.21 9.22 -8.95
C ASP A 26 -0.22 9.27 -7.42
N VAL A 27 0.84 9.83 -6.85
CA VAL A 27 1.05 9.95 -5.40
C VAL A 27 0.04 10.91 -4.77
N ILE A 28 -0.18 12.08 -5.38
CA ILE A 28 -1.17 13.05 -4.86
C ILE A 28 -2.60 12.55 -5.05
N GLY A 29 -2.88 11.74 -6.07
CA GLY A 29 -4.18 11.09 -6.25
C GLY A 29 -4.58 10.25 -5.04
N ILE A 30 -3.66 9.42 -4.52
CA ILE A 30 -3.88 8.64 -3.30
C ILE A 30 -4.04 9.55 -2.09
N TYR A 31 -3.18 10.57 -1.96
CA TYR A 31 -3.26 11.52 -0.85
C TYR A 31 -4.63 12.21 -0.79
N ASN A 32 -5.12 12.68 -1.95
CA ASN A 32 -6.38 13.39 -2.09
C ASN A 32 -7.57 12.49 -1.78
N THR A 33 -7.56 11.27 -2.31
CA THR A 33 -8.57 10.24 -2.07
C THR A 33 -8.71 9.97 -0.57
N PHE A 34 -7.60 9.78 0.13
CA PHE A 34 -7.62 9.48 1.56
C PHE A 34 -7.95 10.68 2.45
N ASN A 35 -7.46 11.88 2.10
CA ASN A 35 -7.67 13.07 2.91
C ASN A 35 -8.92 13.87 2.53
N LYS A 36 -9.64 13.45 1.47
CA LYS A 36 -10.75 14.20 0.84
C LYS A 36 -10.32 15.62 0.51
N THR A 37 -9.16 15.75 -0.13
CA THR A 37 -8.57 17.01 -0.58
C THR A 37 -8.49 17.08 -2.10
N ASN A 38 -8.10 18.24 -2.63
CA ASN A 38 -7.95 18.45 -4.08
C ASN A 38 -6.66 19.22 -4.37
N TYR A 39 -5.55 18.72 -3.83
CA TYR A 39 -4.23 19.28 -4.07
C TYR A 39 -3.70 18.88 -5.44
N SER A 40 -2.88 19.74 -6.05
CA SER A 40 -2.17 19.42 -7.28
C SER A 40 -0.77 18.87 -6.99
N ALA A 41 -0.08 18.37 -8.01
CA ALA A 41 1.29 17.90 -7.88
C ALA A 41 2.26 19.00 -7.39
N GLU A 42 1.98 20.29 -7.68
CA GLU A 42 2.78 21.41 -7.17
C GLU A 42 2.58 21.66 -5.66
N ASP A 43 1.56 21.06 -5.05
CA ASP A 43 1.30 21.14 -3.61
C ASP A 43 2.04 20.07 -2.81
N LEU A 44 2.69 19.12 -3.47
CA LEU A 44 3.60 18.18 -2.81
C LEU A 44 4.90 18.87 -2.41
N VAL A 45 5.18 18.88 -1.11
CA VAL A 45 6.40 19.41 -0.51
C VAL A 45 7.50 18.37 -0.56
N SER A 46 7.21 17.13 -0.15
CA SER A 46 8.15 16.02 -0.23
C SER A 46 7.43 14.68 -0.38
N ILE A 47 8.09 13.76 -1.07
CA ILE A 47 7.72 12.36 -1.19
C ILE A 47 8.97 11.56 -0.85
N CYS A 48 8.85 10.60 0.05
CA CYS A 48 9.95 9.71 0.41
C CYS A 48 9.40 8.28 0.45
N VAL A 49 10.19 7.32 -0.05
CA VAL A 49 9.90 5.89 0.08
C VAL A 49 10.89 5.30 1.06
N ILE A 50 10.39 4.65 2.10
CA ILE A 50 11.18 3.96 3.11
C ILE A 50 10.67 2.52 3.15
N ASP A 51 11.50 1.59 2.73
CA ASP A 51 11.15 0.18 2.50
C ASP A 51 9.92 0.04 1.57
N ASP A 52 8.80 -0.40 2.12
CA ASP A 52 7.50 -0.62 1.46
C ASP A 52 6.49 0.52 1.69
N ALA A 53 6.88 1.56 2.42
CA ALA A 53 6.01 2.67 2.79
C ALA A 53 6.34 3.96 2.03
N VAL A 54 5.29 4.65 1.61
CA VAL A 54 5.38 5.96 0.97
C VAL A 54 4.96 7.02 1.98
N TYR A 55 5.85 7.97 2.22
CA TYR A 55 5.64 9.16 3.02
C TYR A 55 5.40 10.37 2.11
N ILE A 56 4.29 11.07 2.34
CA ILE A 56 3.90 12.28 1.62
C ILE A 56 3.77 13.44 2.61
N ARG A 57 4.36 14.57 2.24
CA ARG A 57 4.08 15.88 2.82
C ARG A 57 3.47 16.80 1.77
N ALA A 58 2.27 17.31 2.03
CA ALA A 58 1.61 18.32 1.21
C ALA A 58 1.65 19.71 1.88
N LYS A 59 1.37 20.78 1.11
CA LYS A 59 1.18 22.13 1.65
C LYS A 59 0.04 22.08 2.69
N ASN A 60 0.25 22.70 3.86
CA ASN A 60 -0.57 22.60 5.09
C ASN A 60 -0.19 21.50 6.10
N ASP A 61 1.03 20.96 6.02
CA ASP A 61 1.70 20.30 7.16
C ASP A 61 0.96 19.05 7.72
N LYS A 62 0.10 18.41 6.89
CA LYS A 62 -0.47 17.08 7.16
C LYS A 62 0.34 16.01 6.44
N TYR A 63 0.70 14.96 7.15
CA TYR A 63 1.54 13.88 6.63
C TYR A 63 0.72 12.62 6.43
N LEU A 64 1.00 11.92 5.35
CA LEU A 64 0.43 10.62 5.06
C LEU A 64 1.56 9.63 4.84
N MET A 65 1.60 8.60 5.68
CA MET A 65 2.36 7.38 5.41
C MET A 65 1.40 6.29 5.02
N PHE A 66 1.66 5.64 3.90
CA PHE A 66 0.84 4.54 3.46
C PHE A 66 1.66 3.43 2.82
N LYS A 67 1.11 2.21 2.86
CA LYS A 67 1.67 1.04 2.19
C LYS A 67 0.58 0.09 1.73
N MET A 68 0.97 -0.89 0.93
CA MET A 68 0.08 -1.96 0.47
C MET A 68 0.33 -3.23 1.29
N ALA A 69 -0.75 -3.90 1.68
CA ALA A 69 -0.72 -5.27 2.22
C ALA A 69 -1.42 -6.20 1.23
N ILE A 70 -0.67 -7.14 0.68
CA ILE A 70 -1.11 -8.05 -0.36
C ILE A 70 -1.05 -9.47 0.21
N ASN A 71 -2.14 -10.24 0.07
CA ASN A 71 -2.14 -11.67 0.40
C ASN A 71 -2.68 -12.44 -0.81
N LEU A 72 -1.78 -12.84 -1.73
CA LEU A 72 -2.14 -13.54 -2.97
C LEU A 72 -2.45 -15.04 -2.77
N CYS A 73 -1.58 -15.79 -2.10
CA CYS A 73 -1.80 -17.22 -1.80
C CYS A 73 -2.01 -17.47 -0.29
N LYS A 74 -2.61 -18.62 -0.01
CA LYS A 74 -3.26 -18.94 1.27
C LYS A 74 -2.28 -19.09 2.44
N ASN A 75 -2.86 -18.99 3.65
CA ASN A 75 -2.30 -19.25 4.99
C ASN A 75 -1.63 -18.08 5.74
N GLN A 76 -1.72 -16.84 5.26
CA GLN A 76 -1.32 -15.67 6.05
C GLN A 76 -2.50 -14.98 6.75
N PRO A 77 -2.31 -14.44 7.97
CA PRO A 77 -3.30 -13.61 8.63
C PRO A 77 -3.67 -12.41 7.75
N ALA A 78 -4.93 -11.94 7.84
CA ALA A 78 -5.44 -10.84 7.01
C ALA A 78 -4.50 -9.64 7.01
N VAL A 79 -3.99 -9.25 8.17
CA VAL A 79 -3.01 -8.16 8.28
C VAL A 79 -2.03 -8.51 9.39
N ASN A 80 -0.74 -8.27 9.17
CA ASN A 80 0.29 -8.43 10.20
C ASN A 80 0.01 -7.47 11.37
N PRO A 81 -0.19 -7.98 12.61
CA PRO A 81 -0.47 -7.13 13.76
C PRO A 81 0.69 -6.17 14.13
N ASN A 82 1.91 -6.44 13.65
CA ASN A 82 3.10 -5.62 13.91
C ASN A 82 3.26 -4.43 12.95
N ILE A 83 2.32 -4.20 12.01
CA ILE A 83 2.39 -3.04 11.10
C ILE A 83 2.51 -1.69 11.86
N PRO A 84 1.78 -1.43 12.95
CA PRO A 84 1.96 -0.18 13.70
C PRO A 84 3.39 0.01 14.21
N LEU A 85 4.08 -1.06 14.61
CA LEU A 85 5.48 -1.01 15.02
C LEU A 85 6.41 -0.71 13.83
N GLN A 86 6.16 -1.31 12.67
CA GLN A 86 6.91 -1.00 11.44
C GLN A 86 6.77 0.48 11.07
N PHE A 87 5.55 1.01 11.06
CA PHE A 87 5.32 2.43 10.80
C PHE A 87 5.98 3.34 11.83
N LEU A 88 5.99 2.97 13.12
CA LEU A 88 6.71 3.72 14.14
C LEU A 88 8.20 3.81 13.82
N LEU A 89 8.83 2.67 13.49
CA LEU A 89 10.24 2.63 13.13
C LEU A 89 10.50 3.45 11.86
N GLN A 90 9.74 3.25 10.79
CA GLN A 90 9.89 4.01 9.55
C GLN A 90 9.69 5.52 9.77
N TYR A 91 8.71 5.92 10.58
CA TYR A 91 8.48 7.32 10.93
C TYR A 91 9.65 7.91 11.72
N ALA A 92 10.24 7.15 12.63
CA ALA A 92 11.42 7.58 13.40
C ALA A 92 12.68 7.74 12.52
N HIS A 93 12.77 7.02 11.38
CA HIS A 93 13.85 7.16 10.41
C HIS A 93 13.68 8.35 9.45
N LEU A 94 12.57 9.10 9.52
CA LEU A 94 12.38 10.29 8.70
C LEU A 94 13.33 11.41 9.15
N GLU A 95 14.33 11.68 8.32
CA GLU A 95 15.22 12.85 8.47
C GLU A 95 14.53 14.15 8.00
N ASP A 96 13.28 14.42 8.43
CA ASP A 96 12.59 15.68 8.15
C ASP A 96 12.62 16.58 9.39
N ALA A 97 13.54 17.55 9.40
CA ALA A 97 13.69 18.53 10.48
C ALA A 97 12.41 19.34 10.76
N SER A 98 11.48 19.43 9.81
CA SER A 98 10.20 20.12 10.02
C SER A 98 9.31 19.43 11.03
N ILE A 99 9.43 18.10 11.18
CA ILE A 99 8.66 17.32 12.16
C ILE A 99 8.86 17.86 13.58
N TYR A 100 10.05 18.38 13.89
CA TYR A 100 10.40 18.93 15.20
C TYR A 100 9.99 20.40 15.37
N ALA A 101 9.69 21.11 14.28
CA ALA A 101 9.47 22.56 14.31
C ALA A 101 8.01 22.94 14.58
N LYS A 102 7.04 22.08 14.24
CA LYS A 102 5.60 22.35 14.44
C LYS A 102 4.84 21.08 14.82
N ARG A 103 3.59 21.25 15.26
CA ARG A 103 2.66 20.13 15.47
C ARG A 103 2.06 19.71 14.14
N HIS A 104 2.06 18.41 13.90
CA HIS A 104 1.75 17.85 12.60
C HIS A 104 0.84 16.62 12.75
N PRO A 105 -0.38 16.62 12.17
CA PRO A 105 -1.17 15.40 12.11
C PRO A 105 -0.54 14.46 11.08
N VAL A 106 -0.19 13.26 11.52
CA VAL A 106 0.31 12.17 10.69
C VAL A 106 -0.76 11.09 10.63
N LYS A 107 -1.06 10.58 9.44
CA LYS A 107 -1.93 9.43 9.24
C LYS A 107 -1.12 8.26 8.71
N PHE A 108 -1.36 7.08 9.27
CA PHE A 108 -0.77 5.82 8.86
C PHE A 108 -1.85 4.94 8.23
N VAL A 109 -1.61 4.45 7.02
CA VAL A 109 -2.61 3.76 6.23
C VAL A 109 -2.06 2.48 5.61
N VAL A 110 -2.85 1.41 5.66
CA VAL A 110 -2.59 0.19 4.89
C VAL A 110 -3.76 -0.01 3.94
N PHE A 111 -3.47 -0.15 2.66
CA PHE A 111 -4.44 -0.68 1.72
C PHE A 111 -4.36 -2.21 1.74
N TYR A 112 -5.45 -2.87 2.11
CA TYR A 112 -5.52 -4.32 2.19
C TYR A 112 -6.20 -4.89 0.95
N ASN A 113 -5.54 -5.84 0.29
CA ASN A 113 -6.05 -6.49 -0.90
C ASN A 113 -5.79 -8.00 -0.86
N GLY A 114 -6.26 -8.66 0.20
CA GLY A 114 -6.06 -10.08 0.43
C GLY A 114 -7.33 -10.92 0.37
N ILE A 115 -7.17 -12.22 0.58
CA ILE A 115 -8.27 -13.20 0.49
C ILE A 115 -9.07 -13.42 1.78
N THR A 116 -8.59 -12.90 2.91
CA THR A 116 -9.23 -13.12 4.22
C THR A 116 -10.29 -12.06 4.44
N ASP A 117 -11.46 -12.48 4.91
CA ASP A 117 -12.56 -11.54 5.16
C ASP A 117 -12.18 -10.47 6.19
N MET A 118 -12.55 -9.23 5.92
CA MET A 118 -12.22 -8.06 6.74
C MET A 118 -13.25 -6.96 6.51
N PRO A 119 -13.66 -6.20 7.56
CA PRO A 119 -14.52 -5.03 7.37
C PRO A 119 -13.89 -4.00 6.42
N GLU A 120 -14.72 -3.12 5.84
CA GLU A 120 -14.26 -2.03 4.96
C GLU A 120 -13.14 -1.20 5.59
N VAL A 121 -13.22 -0.92 6.89
CA VAL A 121 -12.17 -0.23 7.63
C VAL A 121 -11.89 -0.94 8.94
N ARG A 122 -10.61 -1.12 9.27
CA ARG A 122 -10.13 -1.64 10.54
C ARG A 122 -9.04 -0.75 11.11
N GLU A 123 -9.05 -0.49 12.42
CA GLU A 123 -7.95 0.17 13.12
C GLU A 123 -7.00 -0.90 13.70
N LEU A 124 -5.70 -0.76 13.44
CA LEU A 124 -4.64 -1.46 14.19
C LEU A 124 -3.99 -0.49 15.16
N ARG A 125 -3.62 -1.01 16.33
CA ARG A 125 -2.96 -0.24 17.39
C ARG A 125 -1.62 -0.85 17.73
N LEU A 126 -0.66 0.00 18.04
CA LEU A 126 0.67 -0.43 18.47
C LEU A 126 0.59 -1.24 19.76
N SER A 127 -0.28 -0.83 20.70
CA SER A 127 -0.54 -1.59 21.92
C SER A 127 -0.94 -3.04 21.64
N SER A 128 -1.70 -3.31 20.58
CA SER A 128 -2.14 -4.66 20.21
C SER A 128 -1.03 -5.57 19.66
N ALA A 129 0.16 -5.02 19.37
CA ALA A 129 1.31 -5.78 18.89
C ALA A 129 2.15 -6.38 20.04
N PHE A 130 1.92 -5.98 21.29
CA PHE A 130 2.68 -6.45 22.44
C PHE A 130 1.88 -7.45 23.26
N ASP A 131 2.49 -8.59 23.56
CA ASP A 131 1.94 -9.58 24.48
C ASP A 131 1.97 -9.01 25.91
N SER A 132 0.84 -8.54 26.43
CA SER A 132 0.74 -8.28 27.86
C SER A 132 -0.62 -8.66 28.42
N SER A 133 -0.58 -9.38 29.54
CA SER A 133 -1.73 -9.86 30.29
C SER A 133 -2.37 -8.78 31.18
N GLU A 134 -1.83 -7.56 31.20
CA GLU A 134 -2.28 -6.46 32.04
C GLU A 134 -2.37 -5.15 31.25
N GLU A 135 -3.59 -4.69 30.97
CA GLU A 135 -3.85 -3.43 30.25
C GLU A 135 -3.19 -2.19 30.89
N SER A 136 -2.92 -2.23 32.19
CA SER A 136 -2.18 -1.19 32.94
C SER A 136 -0.70 -1.08 32.58
N SER A 137 -0.16 -2.01 31.78
CA SER A 137 1.24 -2.04 31.36
C SER A 137 1.50 -1.44 29.99
N PHE A 138 0.46 -1.09 29.21
CA PHE A 138 0.64 -0.39 27.94
C PHE A 138 1.02 1.07 28.21
N GLY A 139 2.31 1.38 28.01
CA GLY A 139 2.92 2.69 28.28
C GLY A 139 2.39 3.84 27.41
N GLY A 140 2.92 5.05 27.64
CA GLY A 140 2.45 6.32 27.08
C GLY A 140 2.68 6.56 25.57
N LEU A 141 2.83 5.51 24.76
CA LEU A 141 3.01 5.58 23.30
C LEU A 141 1.93 4.75 22.59
N GLU A 142 1.16 5.40 21.72
CA GLU A 142 0.14 4.74 20.90
C GLU A 142 0.21 5.25 19.46
N LEU A 143 0.34 4.33 18.51
CA LEU A 143 0.29 4.59 17.07
C LEU A 143 -0.86 3.81 16.47
N LYS A 144 -1.73 4.52 15.75
CA LYS A 144 -2.91 3.95 15.12
C LYS A 144 -2.76 3.91 13.60
N VAL A 145 -3.12 2.79 13.01
CA VAL A 145 -3.08 2.56 11.58
C VAL A 145 -4.48 2.27 11.08
N SER A 146 -4.93 2.99 10.05
CA SER A 146 -6.17 2.70 9.34
C SER A 146 -5.89 1.69 8.24
N VAL A 147 -6.46 0.49 8.35
CA VAL A 147 -6.46 -0.51 7.28
C VAL A 147 -7.74 -0.32 6.47
N ILE A 148 -7.59 -0.03 5.18
CA ILE A 148 -8.68 0.17 4.23
C ILE A 148 -8.77 -1.06 3.34
N ASN A 149 -9.89 -1.77 3.39
CA ASN A 149 -10.13 -2.94 2.56
C ASN A 149 -10.44 -2.51 1.11
N ILE A 150 -9.55 -2.80 0.18
CA ILE A 150 -9.73 -2.48 -1.24
C ILE A 150 -10.08 -3.71 -2.09
N THR A 151 -10.45 -4.83 -1.46
CA THR A 151 -10.88 -6.03 -2.21
C THR A 151 -12.20 -5.78 -2.95
N GLU A 152 -12.46 -6.58 -3.98
CA GLU A 152 -13.68 -6.47 -4.78
C GLU A 152 -14.94 -6.43 -3.89
N GLY A 153 -15.76 -5.40 -4.08
CA GLY A 153 -17.00 -5.21 -3.33
C GLY A 153 -16.91 -4.25 -2.14
N ASN A 154 -15.71 -3.93 -1.63
CA ASN A 154 -15.49 -3.06 -0.47
C ASN A 154 -15.04 -1.64 -0.86
N ASN A 155 -15.39 -0.63 -0.06
CA ASN A 155 -14.94 0.76 -0.22
C ASN A 155 -15.10 1.31 -1.64
N LYS A 156 -16.20 0.96 -2.33
CA LYS A 156 -16.41 1.28 -3.76
C LYS A 156 -16.30 2.78 -4.05
N GLU A 157 -16.99 3.62 -3.26
CA GLU A 157 -16.94 5.08 -3.41
C GLU A 157 -15.51 5.63 -3.25
N PHE A 158 -14.70 5.02 -2.36
CA PHE A 158 -13.31 5.42 -2.17
C PHE A 158 -12.45 5.02 -3.37
N LEU A 159 -12.62 3.81 -3.90
CA LEU A 159 -11.89 3.33 -5.07
C LEU A 159 -12.23 4.11 -6.35
N GLU A 160 -13.50 4.49 -6.53
CA GLU A 160 -13.94 5.32 -7.65
C GLU A 160 -13.20 6.67 -7.73
N THR A 161 -12.72 7.19 -6.59
CA THR A 161 -11.95 8.44 -6.54
C THR A 161 -10.45 8.26 -6.82
N SER A 162 -9.95 7.02 -6.91
CA SER A 162 -8.54 6.72 -7.16
C SER A 162 -8.37 5.62 -8.23
N PRO A 163 -8.17 6.00 -9.51
CA PRO A 163 -7.95 5.05 -10.61
C PRO A 163 -6.82 4.05 -10.38
N ILE A 164 -5.78 4.44 -9.62
CA ILE A 164 -4.63 3.57 -9.32
C ILE A 164 -5.01 2.48 -8.33
N LEU A 165 -5.60 2.86 -7.19
CA LEU A 165 -6.09 1.89 -6.20
C LEU A 165 -7.17 0.99 -6.76
N ASP A 166 -8.10 1.53 -7.55
CA ASP A 166 -9.14 0.76 -8.24
C ASP A 166 -8.55 -0.23 -9.26
N GLY A 167 -7.64 0.23 -10.12
CA GLY A 167 -7.00 -0.66 -11.09
C GLY A 167 -6.11 -1.72 -10.43
N TYR A 168 -5.47 -1.40 -9.30
CA TYR A 168 -4.71 -2.36 -8.50
C TYR A 168 -5.60 -3.37 -7.80
N ALA A 169 -6.69 -2.92 -7.18
CA ALA A 169 -7.73 -3.75 -6.60
C ALA A 169 -8.22 -4.78 -7.61
N TYR A 170 -8.55 -4.30 -8.81
CA TYR A 170 -8.99 -5.14 -9.92
C TYR A 170 -7.94 -6.17 -10.36
N LEU A 171 -6.67 -5.78 -10.50
CA LEU A 171 -5.60 -6.70 -10.89
C LEU A 171 -5.48 -7.89 -9.94
N ILE A 172 -5.38 -7.60 -8.65
CA ILE A 172 -5.19 -8.63 -7.62
C ILE A 172 -6.43 -9.53 -7.51
N ASP A 173 -7.63 -8.94 -7.59
CA ASP A 173 -8.86 -9.71 -7.63
C ASP A 173 -8.90 -10.70 -8.81
N ARG A 174 -8.52 -10.25 -10.02
CA ARG A 174 -8.44 -11.13 -11.20
C ARG A 174 -7.39 -12.23 -11.04
N VAL A 175 -6.23 -11.94 -10.45
CA VAL A 175 -5.22 -12.97 -10.14
C VAL A 175 -5.80 -14.05 -9.22
N ILE A 176 -6.50 -13.63 -8.15
CA ILE A 176 -7.15 -14.55 -7.20
C ILE A 176 -8.25 -15.35 -7.89
N HIS A 177 -9.06 -14.70 -8.73
CA HIS A 177 -10.16 -15.32 -9.48
C HIS A 177 -9.63 -16.45 -10.37
N TYR A 178 -8.68 -16.17 -11.26
CA TYR A 178 -8.12 -17.17 -12.16
C TYR A 178 -7.29 -18.25 -11.44
N GLY A 179 -6.64 -17.90 -10.32
CA GLY A 179 -5.95 -18.86 -9.47
C GLY A 179 -6.88 -19.92 -8.86
N ARG A 180 -8.16 -19.59 -8.63
CA ARG A 180 -9.18 -20.54 -8.13
C ARG A 180 -9.71 -21.48 -9.21
N GLU A 181 -9.53 -21.16 -10.49
CA GLU A 181 -10.00 -21.98 -11.62
C GLU A 181 -9.05 -23.14 -11.98
N ASN A 182 -8.16 -23.54 -11.06
CA ASN A 182 -7.10 -24.53 -11.29
C ASN A 182 -6.11 -24.17 -12.41
N CYS A 183 -5.92 -22.88 -12.70
CA CYS A 183 -4.84 -22.40 -13.56
C CYS A 183 -3.50 -22.44 -12.81
N THR A 184 -2.39 -22.56 -13.54
CA THR A 184 -1.07 -22.30 -12.96
C THR A 184 -0.96 -20.82 -12.58
N PRO A 185 -0.16 -20.45 -11.55
CA PRO A 185 0.01 -19.05 -11.14
C PRO A 185 0.37 -18.13 -12.32
N LYS A 186 1.28 -18.60 -13.19
CA LYS A 186 1.66 -17.88 -14.41
C LYS A 186 0.47 -17.59 -15.32
N VAL A 187 -0.35 -18.60 -15.62
CA VAL A 187 -1.52 -18.44 -16.51
C VAL A 187 -2.54 -17.49 -15.86
N ALA A 188 -2.78 -17.63 -14.56
CA ALA A 188 -3.69 -16.75 -13.83
C ALA A 188 -3.24 -15.29 -13.88
N ILE A 189 -1.95 -15.02 -13.69
CA ILE A 189 -1.38 -13.67 -13.77
C ILE A 189 -1.44 -13.14 -15.22
N GLU A 190 -1.13 -13.95 -16.23
CA GLU A 190 -1.21 -13.52 -17.64
C GLU A 190 -2.62 -13.09 -18.02
N GLN A 191 -3.62 -13.87 -17.61
CA GLN A 191 -5.03 -13.56 -17.84
C GLN A 191 -5.46 -12.32 -17.07
N ALA A 192 -5.08 -12.18 -15.80
CA ALA A 192 -5.40 -11.01 -14.98
C ALA A 192 -4.85 -9.70 -15.58
N ILE A 193 -3.60 -9.72 -16.05
CA ILE A 193 -2.99 -8.56 -16.73
C ILE A 193 -3.77 -8.23 -18.00
N GLN A 194 -4.11 -9.23 -18.81
CA GLN A 194 -4.86 -9.01 -20.05
C GLN A 194 -6.25 -8.43 -19.78
N ASP A 195 -6.92 -8.92 -18.74
CA ASP A 195 -8.22 -8.42 -18.31
C ASP A 195 -8.15 -6.97 -17.84
N CYS A 196 -7.11 -6.60 -17.10
CA CYS A 196 -6.89 -5.21 -16.69
C CYS A 196 -6.73 -4.28 -17.90
N ILE A 197 -5.89 -4.68 -18.87
CA ILE A 197 -5.67 -3.93 -20.11
C ILE A 197 -6.99 -3.77 -20.90
N ASN A 198 -7.76 -4.86 -21.04
CA ASN A 198 -9.03 -4.86 -21.76
C ASN A 198 -10.09 -3.96 -21.10
N ASN A 199 -10.09 -3.88 -19.77
CA ASN A 199 -11.03 -3.07 -18.99
C ASN A 199 -10.49 -1.67 -18.65
N ASN A 200 -9.40 -1.24 -19.29
CA ASN A 200 -8.76 0.06 -19.09
C ASN A 200 -8.33 0.32 -17.63
N LYS A 201 -7.96 -0.74 -16.90
CA LYS A 201 -7.42 -0.69 -15.53
C LYS A 201 -5.89 -0.76 -15.60
N LEU A 202 -5.20 0.28 -15.14
CA LEU A 202 -3.72 0.39 -15.19
C LEU A 202 -3.13 0.13 -16.59
N LYS A 203 -3.91 0.35 -17.65
CA LYS A 203 -3.60 -0.12 -19.01
C LYS A 203 -2.19 0.29 -19.47
N ASP A 204 -1.91 1.59 -19.49
CA ASP A 204 -0.63 2.13 -19.98
C ASP A 204 0.57 1.60 -19.17
N TYR A 205 0.38 1.45 -17.85
CA TYR A 205 1.41 0.91 -16.96
C TYR A 205 1.65 -0.58 -17.23
N LEU A 206 0.59 -1.38 -17.36
CA LEU A 206 0.67 -2.82 -17.59
C LEU A 206 1.21 -3.17 -18.98
N GLU A 207 0.85 -2.42 -20.01
CA GLU A 207 1.39 -2.59 -21.36
C GLU A 207 2.91 -2.34 -21.38
N LYS A 208 3.38 -1.34 -20.64
CA LYS A 208 4.80 -0.98 -20.56
C LYS A 208 5.62 -1.91 -19.67
N ASN A 209 5.07 -2.36 -18.53
CA ASN A 209 5.81 -3.05 -17.48
C ASN A 209 5.40 -4.54 -17.30
N ARG A 210 4.75 -5.13 -18.30
CA ARG A 210 4.16 -6.49 -18.23
C ARG A 210 5.08 -7.54 -17.60
N ASN A 211 6.35 -7.59 -18.01
CA ASN A 211 7.30 -8.60 -17.53
C ASN A 211 7.67 -8.39 -16.05
N ASP A 212 7.82 -7.14 -15.62
CA ASP A 212 8.17 -6.83 -14.23
C ASP A 212 6.99 -7.13 -13.30
N VAL A 213 5.78 -6.80 -13.74
CA VAL A 213 4.53 -7.13 -13.03
C VAL A 213 4.36 -8.64 -12.89
N MET A 214 4.60 -9.38 -13.98
CA MET A 214 4.59 -10.85 -13.96
C MET A 214 5.59 -11.41 -12.95
N ASN A 215 6.85 -10.98 -13.03
CA ASN A 215 7.92 -11.46 -12.15
C ASN A 215 7.62 -11.15 -10.68
N PHE A 216 7.07 -9.97 -10.38
CA PHE A 216 6.67 -9.59 -9.04
C PHE A 216 5.55 -10.50 -8.50
N LEU A 217 4.44 -10.61 -9.24
CA LEU A 217 3.29 -11.39 -8.80
C LEU A 217 3.61 -12.89 -8.71
N MET A 218 4.48 -13.41 -9.57
CA MET A 218 4.99 -14.78 -9.47
C MET A 218 5.79 -14.99 -8.19
N ALA A 219 6.71 -14.07 -7.86
CA ALA A 219 7.52 -14.16 -6.65
C ALA A 219 6.66 -14.13 -5.37
N GLU A 220 5.67 -13.24 -5.31
CA GLU A 220 4.71 -13.17 -4.19
C GLU A 220 3.94 -14.48 -4.01
N CYS A 221 3.64 -15.20 -5.10
CA CYS A 221 2.99 -16.50 -5.04
C CYS A 221 3.97 -17.64 -4.66
N GLU A 222 5.24 -17.55 -5.04
CA GLU A 222 6.28 -18.56 -4.78
C GLU A 222 6.83 -18.51 -3.35
N GLU A 223 7.03 -17.31 -2.78
CA GLU A 223 7.48 -17.12 -1.39
C GLU A 223 6.53 -17.79 -0.37
N GLN A 224 5.28 -18.03 -0.77
CA GLN A 224 4.23 -18.65 0.04
C GLN A 224 4.30 -20.19 0.06
N SER A 225 5.19 -20.82 -0.73
CA SER A 225 5.39 -22.27 -0.76
C SER A 225 6.58 -22.77 0.09
N LEU A 226 7.38 -21.86 0.65
CA LEU A 226 8.61 -22.16 1.39
C LEU A 226 8.46 -22.04 2.92
N GLN A 227 7.25 -21.75 3.42
CA GLN A 227 6.95 -21.66 4.86
C GLN A 227 6.16 -22.86 5.40
N ASP A 228 5.93 -23.89 4.57
CA ASP A 228 5.31 -25.18 4.94
C ASP A 228 6.35 -26.31 5.07
#